data_AF-A0AA40LUQ9-F1
#
_entry.id   AF-A0AA40LUQ9-F1
#
_cell.length_a   1.000
_cell.length_b   1.000
_cell.length_c   1.000
_cell.angle_alpha   90.00
_cell.angle_beta   90.00
_cell.angle_gamma   90.00
#
_symmetry.space_group_name_H-M   'P 1'
#
loop_
_entity.id
_entity.type
_entity.pdbx_description
1 polymer ?
#
loop_
_entity_poly.entity_id
_entity_poly.type
_entity_poly.pdbx_seq_one_letter_code
_entity_poly.pdbx_strand_id
1 'polypeptide(L)' 'MREMLTAVSCVLSGAAQKQASRVLLASRNFANDATFEMKKCDLHRLEEGPPVTTVLTREDGLRYYRMMQTVC' A
#
# COMPACT_ATOMS: atom_id res chain seq x y z
N MET A 1 -46.32 -23.52 30.20
CA MET A 1 -45.86 -22.41 29.33
C MET A 1 -45.28 -21.35 30.25
N ARG A 2 -44.01 -20.97 30.27
CA ARG A 2 -42.88 -21.10 29.34
C ARG A 2 -41.64 -21.20 30.24
N GLU A 3 -41.05 -22.37 30.44
CA GLU A 3 -39.81 -22.44 31.20
C GLU A 3 -38.88 -23.47 30.54
N MET A 4 -37.67 -23.01 30.24
CA MET A 4 -36.46 -23.81 29.99
C MET A 4 -36.36 -24.58 28.67
N LEU A 5 -36.07 -23.87 27.59
CA LEU A 5 -35.32 -24.44 26.45
C LEU A 5 -34.57 -23.34 25.69
N THR A 6 -33.50 -22.84 26.30
CA THR A 6 -32.40 -22.22 25.54
C THR A 6 -31.11 -22.88 25.98
N ALA A 7 -30.92 -24.08 25.46
CA ALA A 7 -29.70 -24.83 25.56
C ALA A 7 -28.64 -24.19 24.65
N VAL A 8 -27.41 -24.14 25.18
CA VAL A 8 -26.15 -24.22 24.44
C VAL A 8 -25.64 -22.92 23.77
N SER A 9 -24.69 -22.30 24.49
CA SER A 9 -23.39 -21.86 23.97
C SER A 9 -23.35 -20.89 22.79
N CYS A 10 -23.20 -19.61 23.12
CA CYS A 10 -22.29 -18.72 22.37
C CYS A 10 -21.38 -17.98 23.35
N VAL A 11 -20.49 -18.73 24.03
CA VAL A 11 -19.29 -18.14 24.65
C VAL A 11 -18.27 -17.89 23.52
N LEU A 12 -18.48 -16.81 22.76
CA LEU A 12 -17.45 -16.15 21.96
C LEU A 12 -17.65 -14.63 22.01
N SER A 13 -17.99 -14.11 23.18
CA SER A 13 -17.88 -12.67 23.49
C SER A 13 -16.45 -12.38 23.94
N GLY A 14 -15.49 -12.50 23.02
CA GLY A 14 -14.07 -12.47 23.37
C GLY A 14 -13.13 -12.21 22.20
N ALA A 15 -13.57 -11.49 21.16
CA ALA A 15 -12.65 -10.82 20.26
C ALA A 15 -13.05 -9.35 20.26
N ALA A 16 -12.29 -8.54 21.01
CA ALA A 16 -12.37 -7.09 20.91
C ALA A 16 -12.28 -6.71 19.43
N GLN A 17 -13.39 -6.27 18.84
CA GLN A 17 -13.37 -5.61 17.54
C GLN A 17 -12.47 -4.39 17.73
N LYS A 18 -11.19 -4.52 17.37
CA LYS A 18 -10.30 -3.38 17.19
C LYS A 18 -11.02 -2.49 16.21
N GLN A 19 -11.54 -1.38 16.73
CA GLN A 19 -12.21 -0.36 15.96
C GLN A 19 -11.19 0.08 14.92
N ALA A 20 -11.38 -0.36 13.67
CA ALA A 20 -10.55 0.07 12.57
C ALA A 20 -10.70 1.58 12.51
N SER A 21 -9.69 2.29 13.02
CA SER A 21 -9.66 3.75 13.00
C SER A 21 -9.73 4.14 11.53
N ARG A 22 -10.90 4.59 11.09
CA ARG A 22 -11.07 5.24 9.79
C ARG A 22 -10.30 6.54 9.88
N VAL A 23 -9.01 6.48 9.55
CA VAL A 23 -8.19 7.67 9.38
C VAL A 23 -8.87 8.50 8.31
N LEU A 24 -9.38 9.66 8.70
CA LEU A 24 -9.85 10.68 7.77
C LEU A 24 -8.61 11.15 7.02
N LEU A 25 -8.36 10.58 5.84
CA LEU A 25 -7.38 11.13 4.91
C LEU A 25 -7.91 12.48 4.44
N ALA A 26 -7.43 13.54 5.08
CA ALA A 26 -7.57 14.89 4.54
C ALA A 26 -7.06 14.87 3.09
N SER A 27 -7.85 15.41 2.16
CA SER A 27 -7.45 15.58 0.76
C SER A 27 -6.24 16.51 0.70
N ARG A 28 -5.03 15.95 0.72
CA ARG A 28 -3.81 16.68 0.45
C ARG A 28 -3.60 16.70 -1.07
N ASN A 29 -3.37 17.90 -1.61
CA ASN A 29 -2.98 18.09 -3.00
C ASN A 29 -1.53 17.60 -3.17
N PHE A 30 -1.36 16.33 -3.51
CA PHE A 30 -0.06 15.78 -3.87
C PHE A 30 0.20 16.00 -5.37
N ALA A 31 1.48 16.09 -5.74
CA ALA A 31 1.87 16.09 -7.14
C ALA A 31 1.41 14.79 -7.85
N ASN A 32 1.06 14.92 -9.13
CA ASN A 32 0.67 13.77 -9.96
C ASN A 32 1.89 12.99 -10.45
N ASP A 33 3.03 13.66 -10.56
CA ASP A 33 4.30 13.11 -10.98
C ASP A 33 5.46 13.85 -10.33
N ALA A 34 6.65 13.28 -10.44
CA ALA A 34 7.91 13.92 -10.08
C ALA A 34 9.04 13.37 -10.94
N THR A 35 10.02 14.23 -11.25
CA THR A 35 11.24 13.84 -11.97
C THR A 35 12.32 13.41 -10.98
N PHE A 36 12.97 12.30 -11.27
CA PHE A 36 14.05 11.73 -10.49
C PHE A 36 15.31 11.62 -11.33
N GLU A 37 16.45 11.93 -10.71
CA GLU A 37 17.76 11.61 -11.25
C GLU A 37 18.11 10.17 -10.90
N MET A 38 18.54 9.41 -11.91
CA MET A 38 18.93 8.02 -11.80
C MET A 38 20.44 7.89 -11.94
N LYS A 39 21.01 6.90 -11.25
CA LYS A 39 22.42 6.56 -11.41
C LYS A 39 22.69 6.15 -12.85
N LYS A 40 23.71 6.76 -13.47
CA LYS A 40 24.17 6.39 -14.81
C LYS A 40 24.66 4.93 -14.83
N CYS A 41 24.27 4.19 -15.85
CA CYS A 41 24.75 2.83 -16.09
C CYS A 41 26.17 2.85 -16.70
N ASP A 42 27.01 1.90 -16.29
CA ASP A 42 28.28 1.64 -16.97
C ASP A 42 28.01 1.02 -18.34
N LEU A 43 28.66 1.54 -19.38
CA LEU A 43 28.44 1.12 -20.77
C LEU A 43 29.64 0.32 -21.27
N HIS A 44 29.37 -0.81 -21.94
CA HIS A 44 30.40 -1.60 -22.61
C HIS A 44 30.11 -1.68 -24.10
N ARG A 45 30.96 -1.03 -24.91
CA ARG A 45 30.85 -0.96 -26.38
C ARG A 45 29.50 -0.39 -26.86
N LEU A 46 28.90 0.48 -26.07
CA LEU A 46 27.70 1.25 -26.41
C LEU A 46 28.03 2.73 -26.38
N GLU A 47 27.60 3.45 -27.42
CA GLU A 47 27.77 4.90 -27.53
C GLU A 47 26.86 5.65 -26.55
N GLU A 48 25.62 5.17 -26.37
CA GLU A 48 24.62 5.81 -25.52
C GLU A 48 23.99 4.83 -24.53
N GLY A 49 23.65 5.36 -23.35
CA GLY A 49 23.03 4.61 -22.25
C GLY A 49 21.58 5.03 -22.02
N PRO A 50 20.91 4.41 -21.04
CA PRO A 50 19.58 4.83 -20.63
C PRO A 50 19.57 6.29 -20.16
N PRO A 51 18.41 6.98 -20.25
CA PRO A 51 18.25 8.31 -19.68
C PRO A 51 18.61 8.34 -18.19
N VAL A 52 19.35 9.36 -17.76
CA VAL A 52 19.70 9.59 -16.35
C VAL A 52 18.60 10.32 -15.58
N THR A 53 17.49 10.65 -16.24
CA THR A 53 16.31 11.26 -15.63
C THR A 53 15.07 10.48 -16.02
N THR A 54 14.13 10.35 -15.09
CA THR A 54 12.84 9.71 -15.35
C THR A 54 11.72 10.42 -14.60
N VAL A 55 10.50 10.33 -15.14
CA VAL A 55 9.30 10.85 -14.50
C VAL A 55 8.53 9.68 -13.91
N LEU A 56 8.26 9.73 -12.61
CA LEU A 56 7.45 8.73 -11.91
C LEU A 56 6.09 9.34 -11.56
N THR A 57 5.02 8.74 -12.08
CA THR A 57 3.66 9.11 -11.71
C THR A 57 3.34 8.61 -10.30
N ARG A 58 2.41 9.31 -9.63
CA ARG A 58 1.91 8.94 -8.32
C ARG A 58 1.29 7.54 -8.33
N GLU A 59 0.55 7.20 -9.39
CA GLU A 59 -0.14 5.92 -9.53
C GLU A 59 0.86 4.76 -9.64
N ASP A 60 1.87 4.91 -10.50
CA ASP A 60 2.93 3.92 -10.66
C ASP A 60 3.77 3.79 -9.38
N GLY A 61 4.11 4.90 -8.74
CA GLY A 61 4.85 4.90 -7.47
C GLY A 61 4.13 4.11 -6.38
N LEU A 62 2.83 4.33 -6.20
CA LEU A 62 2.01 3.58 -5.24
C LEU A 62 1.84 2.10 -5.62
N ARG A 63 1.80 1.78 -6.92
CA ARG A 63 1.77 0.40 -7.40
C ARG A 63 3.08 -0.32 -7.05
N TYR A 64 4.21 0.23 -7.44
CA TYR A 64 5.53 -0.38 -7.22
C TYR A 64 5.86 -0.50 -5.73
N TYR A 65 5.51 0.51 -4.93
CA TYR A 65 5.68 0.46 -3.48
C TYR A 65 4.93 -0.72 -2.85
N ARG A 66 3.64 -0.91 -3.20
CA ARG A 66 2.84 -2.05 -2.70
C ARG A 66 3.40 -3.39 -3.13
N MET A 67 3.85 -3.51 -4.38
CA MET A 67 4.47 -4.75 -4.88
C MET A 67 5.72 -5.10 -4.07
N MET A 68 6.62 -4.13 -3.86
CA MET A 68 7.84 -4.36 -3.09
C MET A 68 7.55 -4.74 -1.64
N GLN A 69 6.60 -4.06 -0.98
CA GLN A 69 6.21 -4.39 0.40
C GLN A 69 5.56 -5.77 0.54
N THR A 70 4.84 -6.24 -0.50
CA THR A 70 4.14 -7.54 -0.46
C THR A 70 5.10 -8.72 -0.64
N VAL A 71 6.23 -8.51 -1.30
CA VAL A 71 7.25 -9.55 -1.54
C VAL A 71 8.21 -9.69 -0.35
N CYS A 72 8.11 -8.84 0.68
CA CYS A 72 8.87 -8.94 1.92
C CYS A 72 8.51 -10.15 2.78
#